data_AF-A0AAD5UT94-F1
#
_entry.id   AF-A0AAD5UT94-F1
#
_cell.length_a   1.000
_cell.length_b   1.000
_cell.length_c   1.000
_cell.angle_alpha   90.00
_cell.angle_beta   90.00
_cell.angle_gamma   90.00
#
_symmetry.space_group_name_H-M   'P 1'
#
loop_
_entity.id
_entity.type
_entity.pdbx_description
1 polymer ?
#
loop_
_entity_poly.entity_id
_entity_poly.type
_entity_poly.pdbx_seq_one_letter_code
_entity_poly.pdbx_strand_id
1 'polypeptide(L)'
;MSPARGPPVATLEKYGHLQRQVELTRSRTSFAERLIPRTRKKLTPAEKVARKDNHDQHRADLNIALGKVIEVIWQQAEALHKVFPQHDTDYYFQQIIQNAHSTTSSRKVSLWNTFIFGHKEDGELEAEPGEGSDPLQGAPRKSRQLRATWNAMSAEEKIEVTKDSVKELEEFCATKALAI
;
A
#
# COMPACT_ATOMS: atom_id res chain seq x y z
N MET A 1 -24.67 5.30 44.50
CA MET A 1 -23.55 4.54 43.90
C MET A 1 -22.86 5.48 42.91
N SER A 2 -21.68 5.97 43.27
CA SER A 2 -20.96 6.97 42.46
C SER A 2 -20.02 6.26 41.47
N PRO A 3 -20.04 6.60 40.18
CA PRO A 3 -19.09 6.04 39.23
C PRO A 3 -17.69 6.60 39.49
N ALA A 4 -16.70 5.72 39.51
CA ALA A 4 -15.29 6.05 39.67
C ALA A 4 -14.82 6.96 38.52
N ARG A 5 -14.30 8.15 38.86
CA ARG A 5 -13.61 9.03 37.91
C ARG A 5 -12.31 8.35 37.50
N GLY A 6 -12.20 8.00 36.22
CA GLY A 6 -10.93 7.57 35.63
C GLY A 6 -9.89 8.70 35.65
N PRO A 7 -8.58 8.37 35.63
CA PRO A 7 -7.52 9.35 35.66
C PRO A 7 -7.54 10.25 34.41
N PRO A 8 -7.15 11.53 34.53
CA PRO A 8 -7.11 12.46 33.41
C PRO A 8 -6.07 12.01 32.38
N VAL A 9 -6.52 11.77 31.15
CA VAL A 9 -5.67 11.52 29.98
C VAL A 9 -5.07 12.85 29.53
N ALA A 10 -4.01 13.30 30.20
CA ALA A 10 -3.28 14.50 29.84
C ALA A 10 -1.82 14.17 29.53
N THR A 11 -1.40 14.56 28.33
CA THR A 11 -0.02 14.76 27.85
C THR A 11 0.81 13.54 27.44
N LEU A 12 0.54 13.02 26.24
CA LEU A 12 1.46 12.15 25.48
C LEU A 12 1.99 12.80 24.18
N GLU A 13 1.88 14.12 24.02
CA GLU A 13 2.31 14.80 22.78
C GLU A 13 3.69 15.47 22.86
N LYS A 14 4.33 15.56 24.04
CA LYS A 14 5.60 16.30 24.20
C LYS A 14 6.89 15.50 23.93
N TYR A 15 6.82 14.21 23.66
CA TYR A 15 8.01 13.34 23.57
C TYR A 15 8.29 12.72 22.18
N GLY A 16 7.57 13.11 21.13
CA GLY A 16 7.78 12.53 19.78
C GLY A 16 9.16 12.82 19.15
N HIS A 17 9.84 13.90 19.56
CA HIS A 17 11.11 14.30 18.95
C HIS A 17 12.36 13.63 19.56
N LEU A 18 12.28 13.16 20.81
CA LEU A 18 13.41 12.50 21.49
C LEU A 18 13.55 11.02 21.11
N GLN A 19 12.48 10.38 20.62
CA GLN A 19 12.57 8.98 20.14
C GLN A 19 13.31 8.85 18.79
N ARG A 20 13.37 9.90 17.96
CA ARG A 20 14.05 9.83 16.66
C ARG A 20 15.58 9.83 16.74
N GLN A 21 16.19 10.34 17.81
CA GLN A 21 17.66 10.35 17.91
C GLN A 21 18.26 9.03 18.41
N VAL A 22 17.44 8.10 18.93
CA VAL A 22 17.92 6.78 19.40
C VAL A 22 18.02 5.76 18.26
N GLU A 23 17.45 6.03 17.08
CA GLU A 23 17.47 5.07 15.96
C GLU A 23 18.76 5.12 15.12
N LEU A 24 19.58 6.18 15.23
CA LEU A 24 20.84 6.31 14.49
C LEU A 24 22.01 5.55 15.12
N THR A 25 21.85 4.99 16.33
CA THR A 25 22.87 4.22 17.04
C THR A 25 22.54 2.74 17.18
N ARG A 26 21.55 2.22 16.43
CA ARG A 26 21.53 0.79 16.12
C ARG A 26 22.75 0.52 15.23
N SER A 27 23.90 0.33 15.86
CA SER A 27 25.08 -0.26 15.26
C SER A 27 24.60 -1.41 14.40
N ARG A 28 24.88 -1.34 13.09
CA ARG A 28 24.66 -2.46 12.19
C ARG A 28 25.32 -3.65 12.86
N THR A 29 24.51 -4.59 13.38
CA THR A 29 25.05 -5.82 13.95
C THR A 29 26.02 -6.38 12.93
N SER A 30 27.24 -6.62 13.40
CA SER A 30 28.33 -7.00 12.50
C SER A 30 27.89 -8.22 11.71
N PHE A 31 28.37 -8.37 10.48
CA PHE A 31 28.03 -9.55 9.67
C PHE A 31 28.35 -10.85 10.43
N ALA A 32 29.42 -10.82 11.25
CA ALA A 32 29.79 -11.90 12.16
C ALA A 32 28.71 -12.22 13.21
N GLU A 33 28.07 -11.21 13.83
CA GLU A 33 26.98 -11.44 14.80
C GLU A 33 25.73 -12.04 14.16
N ARG A 34 25.49 -11.77 12.87
CA ARG A 34 24.41 -12.42 12.11
C ARG A 34 24.70 -13.87 11.79
N LEU A 35 25.97 -14.27 11.74
CA LEU A 35 26.40 -15.64 11.54
C LEU A 35 26.41 -16.46 12.83
N ILE A 36 26.28 -15.84 14.02
CA ILE A 36 26.12 -16.58 15.26
C ILE A 36 24.79 -17.32 15.18
N PRO A 37 24.79 -18.67 15.08
CA PRO A 37 23.56 -19.43 14.99
C PRO A 37 22.80 -19.19 16.29
N ARG A 38 21.66 -18.51 16.21
CA ARG A 38 20.75 -18.40 17.35
C ARG A 38 20.45 -19.82 17.82
N THR A 39 20.88 -20.16 19.03
CA THR A 39 20.62 -21.45 19.68
C THR A 39 19.13 -21.52 19.98
N ARG A 40 18.32 -21.82 18.95
CA ARG A 40 16.90 -22.07 19.12
C ARG A 40 16.78 -23.36 19.93
N LYS A 41 16.30 -23.25 21.17
CA LYS A 41 15.91 -24.41 21.97
C LYS A 41 14.99 -25.29 21.11
N LYS A 42 15.35 -26.56 20.95
CA LYS A 42 14.51 -27.51 20.20
C LYS A 42 13.22 -27.69 20.99
N LEU A 43 12.08 -27.46 20.34
CA LEU A 43 10.80 -27.69 21.00
C LEU A 43 10.65 -29.17 21.32
N THR A 44 10.15 -29.46 22.52
CA THR A 44 9.79 -30.82 22.92
C THR A 44 8.58 -31.31 22.10
N PRO A 45 8.36 -32.63 21.97
CA PRO A 45 7.19 -33.15 21.27
C PRO A 45 5.86 -32.59 21.82
N ALA A 46 5.76 -32.47 23.15
CA ALA A 46 4.59 -31.89 23.81
C ALA A 46 4.38 -30.41 23.44
N GLU A 47 5.46 -29.61 23.42
CA GLU A 47 5.39 -28.20 22.99
C GLU A 47 4.99 -28.05 21.53
N LYS A 48 5.41 -28.97 20.65
CA LYS A 48 5.00 -28.97 19.23
C LYS A 48 3.51 -29.25 19.08
N VAL A 49 2.98 -30.21 19.84
CA VAL A 49 1.53 -30.52 19.84
C VAL A 49 0.75 -29.32 20.35
N ALA A 50 1.10 -28.78 21.52
CA ALA A 50 0.44 -27.59 22.08
C ALA A 50 0.49 -26.38 21.13
N ARG A 51 1.63 -26.17 20.44
CA ARG A 51 1.74 -25.12 19.43
C ARG A 51 0.82 -25.36 18.23
N LYS A 52 0.68 -26.60 17.78
CA LYS A 52 -0.24 -26.95 16.70
C LYS A 52 -1.69 -26.70 17.12
N ASP A 53 -2.07 -27.17 18.30
CA ASP A 53 -3.43 -26.99 18.84
C ASP A 53 -3.78 -25.50 18.97
N ASN A 54 -2.84 -24.68 19.46
CA ASN A 54 -3.01 -23.22 19.51
C ASN A 54 -3.16 -22.58 18.12
N HIS A 55 -2.40 -23.06 17.13
CA HIS A 55 -2.53 -22.59 15.75
C HIS A 55 -3.89 -22.96 15.15
N ASP A 56 -4.35 -24.19 15.39
CA ASP A 56 -5.63 -24.69 14.88
C ASP A 56 -6.80 -23.95 15.55
N GLN A 57 -6.73 -23.73 16.87
CA GLN A 57 -7.71 -22.92 17.60
C GLN A 57 -7.74 -21.48 17.09
N HIS A 58 -6.58 -20.83 16.98
CA HIS A 58 -6.50 -19.46 16.48
C HIS A 58 -7.07 -19.32 15.07
N ARG A 59 -6.79 -20.30 14.19
CA ARG A 59 -7.36 -20.34 12.84
C ARG A 59 -8.88 -20.49 12.86
N ALA A 60 -9.41 -21.35 13.74
CA ALA A 60 -10.85 -21.52 13.90
C ALA A 60 -11.51 -20.22 14.38
N ASP A 61 -10.95 -19.58 15.41
CA ASP A 61 -11.44 -18.32 15.96
C ASP A 61 -11.43 -17.20 14.91
N LEU A 62 -10.34 -17.11 14.14
CA LEU A 62 -10.22 -16.13 13.04
C LEU A 62 -11.28 -16.36 11.98
N ASN A 63 -11.52 -17.60 11.55
CA ASN A 63 -12.53 -17.92 10.55
C ASN A 63 -13.94 -17.60 11.04
N ILE A 64 -14.25 -17.86 12.32
CA ILE A 64 -15.54 -17.49 12.93
C ILE A 64 -15.71 -15.96 12.92
N ALA A 65 -14.66 -15.23 13.29
CA ALA A 65 -14.69 -13.77 13.27
C ALA A 65 -14.88 -13.22 11.84
N LEU A 66 -14.19 -13.78 10.85
CA LEU A 66 -14.34 -13.40 9.44
C LEU A 66 -15.75 -13.69 8.91
N GLY A 67 -16.34 -14.84 9.28
CA GLY A 67 -17.72 -15.18 8.90
C GLY A 67 -18.72 -14.13 9.37
N LYS A 68 -18.61 -13.68 10.63
CA LYS A 68 -19.48 -12.62 11.18
C LYS A 68 -19.32 -11.29 10.43
N VAL A 69 -18.09 -10.93 10.06
CA VAL A 69 -17.83 -9.70 9.29
C VAL A 69 -18.44 -9.81 7.89
N ILE A 70 -18.29 -10.94 7.22
CA ILE A 70 -18.85 -11.18 5.88
C ILE A 70 -20.39 -11.08 5.91
N GLU A 71 -21.04 -11.62 6.94
CA GLU A 71 -22.48 -11.52 7.12
C GLU A 71 -22.95 -10.06 7.23
N VAL A 72 -22.23 -9.23 7.99
CA VAL A 72 -22.52 -7.79 8.09
C VAL A 72 -22.35 -7.11 6.73
N ILE A 73 -21.29 -7.41 5.99
CA ILE A 73 -21.06 -6.85 4.64
C ILE A 73 -22.20 -7.25 3.69
N TRP A 74 -22.68 -8.49 3.77
CA TRP A 74 -23.80 -8.98 2.99
C TRP A 74 -25.10 -8.22 3.28
N GLN A 75 -25.41 -7.99 4.55
CA GLN A 75 -26.57 -7.18 4.96
C GLN A 75 -26.50 -5.75 4.40
N GLN A 76 -25.30 -5.16 4.37
CA GLN A 76 -25.09 -3.85 3.74
C GLN A 76 -25.28 -3.89 2.22
N ALA A 77 -24.82 -4.95 1.55
CA ALA A 77 -25.05 -5.15 0.11
C ALA A 77 -26.55 -5.27 -0.22
N GLU A 78 -27.32 -6.01 0.59
CA GLU A 78 -28.78 -6.09 0.44
C GLU A 78 -29.46 -4.72 0.66
N ALA A 79 -28.99 -3.94 1.63
CA ALA A 79 -29.48 -2.59 1.86
C ALA A 79 -29.20 -1.67 0.66
N LEU A 80 -28.01 -1.77 0.04
CA LEU A 80 -27.69 -1.02 -1.18
C LEU A 80 -28.56 -1.44 -2.36
N HIS A 81 -28.79 -2.75 -2.56
CA HIS A 81 -29.65 -3.25 -3.62
C HIS A 81 -31.10 -2.72 -3.50
N LYS A 82 -31.63 -2.62 -2.27
CA LYS A 82 -32.96 -2.04 -2.01
C LYS A 82 -33.05 -0.57 -2.43
N VAL A 83 -31.96 0.18 -2.30
CA VAL A 83 -31.91 1.60 -2.70
C VAL A 83 -31.61 1.75 -4.19
N PHE A 84 -30.78 0.86 -4.74
CA PHE A 84 -30.30 0.87 -6.13
C PHE A 84 -30.56 -0.49 -6.80
N PRO A 85 -31.79 -0.73 -7.30
CA PRO A 85 -32.17 -2.03 -7.84
C PRO A 85 -31.62 -2.32 -9.25
N GLN A 86 -30.62 -1.59 -9.72
CA GLN A 86 -30.05 -1.73 -11.07
C GLN A 86 -29.16 -2.98 -11.22
N HIS A 87 -28.52 -3.41 -10.13
CA HIS A 87 -27.60 -4.55 -10.09
C HIS A 87 -27.95 -5.50 -8.96
N ASP A 88 -27.51 -6.76 -9.05
CA ASP A 88 -27.77 -7.78 -8.03
C ASP A 88 -27.03 -7.48 -6.71
N THR A 89 -27.51 -8.06 -5.60
CA THR A 89 -26.84 -7.98 -4.28
C THR A 89 -25.37 -8.41 -4.35
N ASP A 90 -25.07 -9.48 -5.10
CA ASP A 90 -23.72 -10.00 -5.30
C ASP A 90 -22.78 -8.95 -5.91
N TYR A 91 -23.27 -8.13 -6.83
CA TYR A 91 -22.51 -7.04 -7.43
C TYR A 91 -22.10 -6.02 -6.37
N TYR A 92 -23.03 -5.57 -5.54
CA TYR A 92 -22.73 -4.62 -4.46
C TYR A 92 -21.79 -5.21 -3.40
N PHE A 93 -21.96 -6.48 -3.06
CA PHE A 93 -21.04 -7.20 -2.17
C PHE A 93 -19.61 -7.17 -2.69
N GLN A 94 -19.42 -7.51 -3.98
CA GLN A 94 -18.09 -7.45 -4.63
C GLN A 94 -17.52 -6.03 -4.63
N GLN A 95 -18.34 -5.02 -4.91
CA GLN A 95 -17.91 -3.61 -4.90
C GLN A 95 -17.43 -3.17 -3.51
N ILE A 96 -18.15 -3.53 -2.43
CA ILE A 96 -17.73 -3.20 -1.06
C ILE A 96 -16.35 -3.81 -0.75
N ILE A 97 -16.14 -5.09 -1.11
CA ILE A 97 -14.86 -5.77 -0.88
C ILE A 97 -13.73 -5.13 -1.69
N GLN A 98 -13.97 -4.85 -2.98
CA GLN A 98 -12.99 -4.21 -3.86
C GLN A 98 -12.60 -2.81 -3.35
N ASN A 99 -13.57 -2.03 -2.88
CA ASN A 99 -13.34 -0.69 -2.32
C ASN A 99 -12.58 -0.74 -0.98
N ALA A 100 -12.86 -1.72 -0.13
CA ALA A 100 -12.07 -1.93 1.09
C ALA A 100 -10.59 -2.22 0.77
N HIS A 101 -10.33 -2.94 -0.33
CA HIS A 101 -8.97 -3.22 -0.78
C HIS A 101 -8.30 -1.99 -1.40
N SER A 102 -9.02 -1.19 -2.20
CA SER A 102 -8.45 -0.02 -2.89
C SER A 102 -8.08 1.11 -1.93
N THR A 103 -8.89 1.31 -0.89
CA THR A 103 -8.72 2.41 0.10
C THR A 103 -7.48 2.26 0.99
N THR A 104 -6.93 1.05 1.10
CA THR A 104 -5.85 0.77 2.06
C THR A 104 -4.46 1.24 1.57
N SER A 105 -4.30 1.66 0.31
CA SER A 105 -2.98 2.04 -0.21
C SER A 105 -3.02 3.25 -1.15
N SER A 106 -2.86 4.45 -0.59
CA SER A 106 -2.31 5.57 -1.36
C SER A 106 -0.84 5.25 -1.64
N ARG A 107 -0.55 4.76 -2.86
CA ARG A 107 0.85 4.53 -3.25
C ARG A 107 1.55 5.89 -3.33
N LYS A 108 2.71 6.01 -2.68
CA LYS A 108 3.56 7.19 -2.87
C LYS A 108 3.86 7.31 -4.36
N VAL A 109 3.70 8.52 -4.90
CA VAL A 109 4.03 8.82 -6.29
C VAL A 109 5.51 8.48 -6.52
N SER A 110 5.77 7.56 -7.45
CA SER A 110 7.12 7.17 -7.82
C SER A 110 7.69 8.22 -8.77
N LEU A 111 8.87 8.77 -8.47
CA LEU A 111 9.52 9.78 -9.31
C LEU A 111 9.66 9.32 -10.76
N TRP A 112 9.92 8.03 -10.98
CA TRP A 112 9.98 7.45 -12.32
C TRP A 112 8.63 7.52 -13.06
N ASN A 113 7.51 7.27 -12.36
CA ASN A 113 6.20 7.38 -12.98
C ASN A 113 5.85 8.83 -13.28
N THR A 114 6.24 9.75 -12.40
CA THR A 114 6.08 11.19 -12.64
C THR A 114 6.87 11.66 -13.84
N PHE A 115 8.10 11.18 -13.98
CA PHE A 115 8.95 11.47 -15.13
C PHE A 115 8.31 10.97 -16.44
N ILE A 116 7.82 9.73 -16.47
CA ILE A 116 7.08 9.24 -17.64
C ILE A 116 5.82 10.08 -17.92
N PHE A 117 5.12 10.52 -16.87
CA PHE A 117 3.91 11.33 -17.00
C PHE A 117 4.20 12.67 -17.69
N GLY A 118 5.22 13.41 -17.26
CA GLY A 118 5.62 14.66 -17.91
C GLY A 118 5.96 14.47 -19.40
N HIS A 119 6.75 13.44 -19.72
CA HIS A 119 7.10 13.12 -21.11
C HIS A 119 5.91 12.65 -21.98
N LYS A 120 4.79 12.24 -21.38
CA LYS A 120 3.55 11.97 -22.12
C LYS A 120 2.84 13.27 -22.49
N GLU A 121 2.77 14.23 -21.57
CA GLU A 121 2.15 15.52 -21.84
C GLU A 121 2.94 16.33 -22.86
N ASP A 122 4.27 16.22 -22.84
CA ASP A 122 5.16 16.86 -23.82
C ASP A 122 5.05 16.26 -25.23
N GLY A 123 4.28 15.19 -25.43
CA GLY A 123 4.09 14.54 -26.73
C GLY A 123 5.31 13.76 -27.24
N GLU A 124 6.44 13.73 -26.52
CA GLU A 124 7.63 12.97 -26.91
C GLU A 124 7.34 11.46 -27.03
N LEU A 125 6.42 10.95 -26.20
CA LEU A 125 5.95 9.57 -26.26
C LEU A 125 5.00 9.30 -27.45
N GLU A 126 4.40 10.33 -28.05
CA GLU A 126 3.43 10.21 -29.16
C GLU A 126 4.02 10.37 -30.58
N ALA A 127 5.35 10.30 -30.77
CA ALA A 127 5.90 10.24 -32.14
C ALA A 127 5.11 9.26 -33.01
N GLU A 128 4.54 9.80 -34.08
CA GLU A 128 3.59 9.12 -34.93
C GLU A 128 4.21 7.80 -35.41
N PRO A 129 3.49 6.67 -35.28
CA PRO A 129 3.92 5.46 -35.94
C PRO A 129 4.00 5.80 -37.43
N GLY A 130 5.22 5.85 -37.96
CA GLY A 130 5.44 6.15 -39.38
C GLY A 130 4.53 5.25 -40.20
N GLU A 131 3.85 5.83 -41.19
CA GLU A 131 2.78 5.21 -41.96
C GLU A 131 3.18 3.80 -42.43
N GLY A 132 2.65 2.76 -41.76
CA GLY A 132 3.00 1.35 -42.00
C GLY A 132 3.85 0.65 -40.94
N SER A 133 4.26 1.31 -39.87
CA SER A 133 4.96 0.68 -38.73
C SER A 133 3.99 0.18 -37.66
N ASP A 134 4.25 -1.03 -37.17
CA ASP A 134 3.42 -1.71 -36.18
C ASP A 134 3.43 -0.91 -34.86
N PRO A 135 2.29 -0.42 -34.35
CA PRO A 135 2.23 0.47 -33.17
C PRO A 135 2.92 -0.11 -31.93
N LEU A 136 3.01 -1.44 -31.85
CA LEU A 136 3.63 -2.18 -30.76
C LEU A 136 5.17 -2.10 -30.75
N GLN A 137 5.82 -1.76 -31.86
CA GLN A 137 7.30 -1.72 -31.95
C GLN A 137 7.91 -0.40 -31.45
N GLY A 138 7.15 0.70 -31.45
CA GLY A 138 7.65 2.03 -31.06
C GLY A 138 7.80 2.23 -29.55
N ALA A 139 6.80 1.79 -28.77
CA ALA A 139 6.75 2.02 -27.33
C ALA A 139 7.93 1.40 -26.53
N PRO A 140 8.41 0.18 -26.84
CA PRO A 140 9.57 -0.40 -26.15
C PRO A 140 10.86 0.38 -26.39
N ARG A 141 11.03 1.03 -27.55
CA ARG A 141 12.25 1.79 -27.87
C ARG A 141 12.33 3.09 -27.07
N LYS A 142 11.23 3.84 -27.02
CA LYS A 142 11.17 5.11 -26.27
C LYS A 142 11.28 4.89 -24.76
N SER A 143 10.59 3.88 -24.23
CA SER A 143 10.72 3.54 -22.81
C SER A 143 12.15 3.16 -22.42
N ARG A 144 12.92 2.51 -23.31
CA ARG A 144 14.36 2.27 -23.10
C ARG A 144 15.19 3.56 -23.11
N GLN A 145 14.89 4.50 -24.01
CA GLN A 145 15.56 5.80 -24.07
C GLN A 145 15.28 6.63 -22.83
N LEU A 146 14.01 6.76 -22.43
CA LEU A 146 13.61 7.44 -21.18
C LEU A 146 14.25 6.81 -19.95
N ARG A 147 14.38 5.48 -19.94
CA ARG A 147 15.06 4.79 -18.83
C ARG A 147 16.56 5.09 -18.82
N ALA A 148 17.18 5.20 -19.99
CA ALA A 148 18.59 5.56 -20.09
C ALA A 148 18.84 7.02 -19.64
N THR A 149 18.01 7.97 -20.08
CA THR A 149 18.09 9.37 -19.64
C THR A 149 17.87 9.48 -18.13
N TRP A 150 16.86 8.81 -17.60
CA TRP A 150 16.62 8.73 -16.16
C TRP A 150 17.82 8.15 -15.40
N ASN A 151 18.42 7.08 -15.89
CA ASN A 151 19.59 6.49 -15.20
C ASN A 151 20.83 7.38 -15.25
N ALA A 152 20.97 8.22 -16.29
CA ALA A 152 22.06 9.17 -16.41
C ALA A 152 21.91 10.38 -15.46
N MET A 153 20.68 10.77 -15.10
CA MET A 153 20.43 11.86 -14.17
C MET A 153 20.88 11.55 -12.74
N SER A 154 21.42 12.56 -12.06
CA SER A 154 21.71 12.52 -10.63
C SER A 154 20.42 12.46 -9.81
N ALA A 155 20.53 12.17 -8.51
CA ALA A 155 19.36 12.13 -7.63
C ALA A 155 18.71 13.52 -7.44
N GLU A 156 19.50 14.58 -7.48
CA GLU A 156 19.04 15.96 -7.33
C GLU A 156 18.28 16.42 -8.57
N GLU A 157 18.85 16.16 -9.76
CA GLU A 157 18.20 16.43 -11.05
C GLU A 157 16.87 15.69 -11.18
N LYS A 158 16.81 14.43 -10.75
CA LYS A 158 15.55 13.64 -10.75
C LYS A 158 14.46 14.31 -9.93
N ILE A 159 14.81 14.89 -8.78
CA ILE A 159 13.84 15.57 -7.91
C ILE A 159 13.41 16.89 -8.53
N GLU A 160 14.35 17.65 -9.11
CA GLU A 160 14.07 18.93 -9.75
C GLU A 160 13.15 18.77 -10.96
N VAL A 161 13.48 17.84 -11.88
CA VAL A 161 12.68 17.56 -13.09
C VAL A 161 11.28 17.08 -12.76
N THR A 162 11.10 16.34 -11.67
CA THR A 162 9.78 15.77 -11.32
C THR A 162 8.97 16.65 -10.38
N LYS A 163 9.51 17.77 -9.89
CA LYS A 163 8.88 18.57 -8.83
C LYS A 163 7.51 19.11 -9.21
N ASP A 164 7.37 19.60 -10.44
CA ASP A 164 6.13 20.21 -10.92
C ASP A 164 5.10 19.13 -11.25
N SER A 165 5.50 18.11 -12.02
CA SER A 165 4.63 16.98 -12.34
C SER A 165 4.21 16.14 -11.13
N VAL A 166 4.96 16.14 -10.01
CA VAL A 166 4.51 15.48 -8.77
C VAL A 166 3.25 16.15 -8.23
N LYS A 167 3.17 17.49 -8.26
CA LYS A 167 2.00 18.22 -7.76
C LYS A 167 0.78 17.95 -8.63
N GLU A 168 0.94 17.98 -9.95
CA GLU A 168 -0.14 17.68 -10.90
C GLU A 168 -0.66 16.26 -10.71
N LEU A 169 0.25 15.29 -10.51
CA LEU A 169 -0.12 13.89 -10.31
C LEU A 169 -0.80 13.67 -8.94
N GLU A 170 -0.40 14.42 -7.91
CA GLU A 170 -1.09 14.44 -6.61
C GLU A 170 -2.51 15.03 -6.72
N GLU A 171 -2.68 16.14 -7.46
CA GLU A 171 -4.00 16.74 -7.73
C GLU A 171 -4.87 15.81 -8.58
N PHE A 172 -4.31 15.16 -9.60
CA PHE A 172 -4.99 14.15 -10.40
C PHE A 172 -5.42 12.94 -9.55
N CYS A 173 -4.56 12.48 -8.65
CA CYS A 173 -4.92 11.43 -7.71
C CYS A 173 -6.02 11.88 -6.73
N ALA A 174 -5.97 13.11 -6.23
CA ALA A 174 -6.97 13.66 -5.32
C ALA A 174 -8.34 13.82 -6.00
N THR A 175 -8.37 14.35 -7.23
CA THR A 175 -9.61 14.49 -8.02
C THR A 175 -10.22 13.14 -8.36
N LYS A 176 -9.40 12.15 -8.75
CA LYS A 176 -9.88 10.79 -8.98
C LYS A 176 -10.41 10.12 -7.72
N ALA A 177 -9.83 10.41 -6.55
CA ALA A 177 -10.34 9.92 -5.28
C ALA A 177 -11.69 10.55 -4.88
N LEU A 178 -11.99 11.77 -5.33
CA LEU A 178 -13.29 12.42 -5.11
C LEU A 178 -14.38 11.96 -6.09
N ALA A 179 -14.00 11.42 -7.24
CA ALA A 179 -14.93 10.95 -8.27
C ALA A 179 -15.51 9.54 -7.99
N ILE A 180 -15.01 8.85 -6.96
CA ILE A 180 -15.47 7.53 -6.49
C ILE A 180 -16.36 7.75 -5.27
#